data_AF-A0A1S0UJT5-F1
#
_entry.id   AF-A0A1S0UJT5-F1
#
_cell.length_a   1.000
_cell.length_b   1.000
_cell.length_c   1.000
_cell.angle_alpha   90.00
_cell.angle_beta   90.00
_cell.angle_gamma   90.00
#
_symmetry.space_group_name_H-M   'P 1'
#
loop_
_entity.id
_entity.type
_entity.pdbx_description
1 polymer ?
#
loop_
_entity_poly.entity_id
_entity_poly.type
_entity_poly.pdbx_seq_one_letter_code
_entity_poly.pdbx_strand_id
1 'polypeptide(L)'
;MTRCSPEFIVFLVWLLFLVAYGTLSKSDRKEKSKKFHETEQRQKDGSNVVKLRQHFEDNGGKAAVLNILSEHHNLCVEERKFNHPVLAYVTPWNNGGYDIAKWAARKFTHISPVWFQFNLDVKQRKTCTILGTHDMDKQWLVDIHTNNSEIKFMPRFVLDGSVPGIIEQFLYNEKWQTNCAQLIVNFIKKTRCMGRS
;
A
#
# COMPACT_ATOMS: atom_id res chain seq x y z
N MET A 1 -6.97 48.21 38.84
CA MET A 1 -6.13 48.01 37.63
C MET A 1 -5.00 47.08 38.01
N THR A 2 -5.15 45.82 37.59
CA THR A 2 -4.40 44.66 38.07
C THR A 2 -2.93 44.73 37.65
N ARG A 3 -2.06 44.78 38.66
CA ARG A 3 -0.60 44.69 38.52
C ARG A 3 -0.24 43.30 38.01
N CYS A 4 0.38 43.23 36.83
CA CYS A 4 0.94 42.01 36.27
C CYS A 4 2.16 41.63 37.13
N SER A 5 2.10 40.51 37.86
CA SER A 5 3.22 40.05 38.68
C SER A 5 4.33 39.47 37.79
N PRO A 6 5.61 39.78 38.08
CA PRO A 6 6.75 39.38 37.24
C PRO A 6 6.92 37.84 37.16
N GLU A 7 6.40 37.11 38.14
CA GLU A 7 6.43 35.64 38.21
C GLU A 7 5.69 34.97 37.03
N PHE A 8 4.59 35.56 36.55
CA PHE A 8 3.84 35.02 35.41
C PHE A 8 4.60 35.15 34.08
N ILE A 9 5.41 36.20 33.94
CA ILE A 9 6.22 36.43 32.75
C ILE A 9 7.38 35.43 32.71
N VAL A 10 8.01 35.15 33.85
CA VAL A 10 9.09 34.15 33.95
C VAL A 10 8.56 32.75 33.62
N PHE A 11 7.37 32.38 34.11
CA PHE A 11 6.74 31.10 33.77
C PHE A 11 6.39 30.98 32.29
N LEU A 12 5.88 32.04 31.66
CA LEU A 12 5.59 32.05 30.21
C LEU A 12 6.85 31.95 29.36
N VAL A 13 7.95 32.60 29.76
CA VAL A 13 9.25 32.50 29.07
C VAL A 13 9.84 31.09 29.23
N TRP A 14 9.72 30.45 30.40
CA TRP A 14 10.20 29.09 30.62
C TRP A 14 9.41 28.04 29.82
N LEU A 15 8.09 28.24 29.66
CA LEU A 15 7.23 27.44 28.78
C LEU A 15 7.60 27.58 27.30
N LEU A 16 8.01 28.77 26.85
CA LEU A 16 8.47 29.00 25.47
C LEU A 16 9.81 28.31 25.16
N PHE A 17 10.71 28.18 26.15
CA PHE A 17 11.98 27.47 25.98
C PHE A 17 11.84 25.94 25.87
N LEU A 18 10.79 25.34 26.46
CA LEU A 18 10.49 23.90 26.33
C LEU A 18 9.92 23.51 24.95
N VAL A 19 9.30 24.45 24.23
CA VAL A 19 8.71 24.21 22.89
C VAL A 19 9.76 24.29 21.78
N ALA A 20 10.98 24.77 22.07
CA ALA A 20 12.03 24.95 21.07
C ALA A 20 12.86 23.69 20.77
N TYR A 21 12.74 22.60 21.56
CA TYR A 21 13.52 21.36 21.38
C TYR A 21 12.77 20.25 20.61
N GLY A 22 11.96 20.64 19.63
CA GLY A 22 11.20 19.69 18.81
C GLY A 22 10.87 20.20 17.43
N THR A 23 11.85 20.71 16.68
CA THR A 23 11.68 20.91 15.23
C THR A 23 12.39 19.79 14.49
N LEU A 24 11.58 18.95 13.86
CA LEU A 24 11.97 17.87 12.97
C LEU A 24 12.94 18.42 11.91
N SER A 25 14.19 17.98 11.98
CA SER A 25 15.23 18.33 11.02
C SER A 25 14.80 17.94 9.60
N LYS A 26 15.01 18.85 8.64
CA LYS A 26 14.78 18.60 7.21
C LYS A 26 15.61 17.39 6.78
N SER A 27 14.95 16.34 6.30
CA SER A 27 15.62 15.29 5.53
C SER A 27 15.98 15.86 4.17
N ASP A 28 17.29 15.95 3.90
CA ASP A 28 17.86 16.37 2.64
C ASP A 28 17.31 15.52 1.49
N ARG A 29 16.56 16.16 0.58
CA ARG A 29 16.24 15.60 -0.73
C ARG A 29 17.51 15.70 -1.59
N LYS A 30 18.39 14.71 -1.47
CA LYS A 30 19.52 14.55 -2.38
C LYS A 30 19.03 13.93 -3.68
N GLU A 31 18.82 14.79 -4.67
CA GLU A 31 18.69 14.40 -6.06
C GLU A 31 20.00 13.71 -6.50
N LYS A 32 19.89 12.43 -6.89
CA LYS A 32 20.87 11.80 -7.77
C LYS A 32 20.12 11.02 -8.83
N SER A 33 20.11 11.62 -10.02
CA SER A 33 19.80 10.97 -11.27
C SER A 33 20.65 9.71 -11.42
N LYS A 34 20.02 8.59 -11.74
CA LYS A 34 20.62 7.61 -12.64
C LYS A 34 19.61 7.34 -13.74
N LYS A 35 19.99 7.77 -14.94
CA LYS A 35 19.37 7.44 -16.22
C LYS A 35 18.93 5.97 -16.21
N PHE A 36 17.63 5.74 -16.35
CA PHE A 36 17.14 4.49 -16.91
C PHE A 36 17.62 4.50 -18.37
N HIS A 37 18.71 3.80 -18.65
CA HIS A 37 19.16 3.61 -20.01
C HIS A 37 18.22 2.57 -20.61
N GLU A 38 17.31 3.06 -21.45
CA GLU A 38 16.62 2.27 -22.45
C GLU A 38 17.67 1.43 -23.19
N THR A 39 17.53 0.12 -23.10
CA THR A 39 18.22 -0.81 -23.98
C THR A 39 17.16 -1.80 -24.43
N GLU A 40 16.53 -1.46 -25.55
CA GLU A 40 16.00 -2.48 -26.44
C GLU A 40 17.14 -3.44 -26.79
N GLN A 41 17.07 -4.69 -26.35
CA GLN A 41 17.50 -5.82 -27.16
C GLN A 41 16.56 -6.99 -26.94
N ARG A 42 15.82 -7.30 -28.01
CA ARG A 42 15.16 -8.58 -28.25
C ARG A 42 16.19 -9.71 -28.17
N GLN A 43 15.90 -10.73 -27.38
CA GLN A 43 16.25 -12.09 -27.74
C GLN A 43 15.04 -12.99 -27.52
N LYS A 44 14.51 -13.50 -28.63
CA LYS A 44 13.67 -14.68 -28.66
C LYS A 44 14.57 -15.84 -28.23
N ASP A 45 14.24 -16.51 -27.15
CA ASP A 45 14.52 -17.94 -27.08
C ASP A 45 13.32 -18.66 -26.47
N GLY A 46 12.78 -19.54 -27.29
CA GLY A 46 11.65 -20.37 -26.93
C GLY A 46 12.11 -21.63 -26.24
N SER A 47 11.20 -22.20 -25.47
CA SER A 47 11.28 -23.53 -24.84
C SER A 47 12.12 -23.61 -23.56
N ASN A 48 11.39 -23.83 -22.46
CA ASN A 48 11.61 -24.85 -21.43
C ASN A 48 11.05 -24.38 -20.07
N VAL A 49 9.74 -24.11 -20.03
CA VAL A 49 9.01 -23.88 -18.75
C VAL A 49 8.27 -25.15 -18.36
N VAL A 50 8.98 -26.29 -18.31
CA VAL A 50 8.46 -27.54 -17.69
C VAL A 50 9.64 -28.36 -17.14
N LYS A 51 10.17 -27.96 -15.97
CA LYS A 51 10.71 -28.85 -14.92
C LYS A 51 11.35 -28.00 -13.82
N LEU A 52 10.53 -27.57 -12.86
CA LEU A 52 11.05 -27.13 -11.56
C LEU A 52 10.24 -27.81 -10.47
N ARG A 53 10.44 -29.12 -10.32
CA ARG A 53 9.84 -29.86 -9.20
C ARG A 53 10.69 -30.97 -8.60
N GLN A 54 11.97 -31.07 -8.93
CA GLN A 54 12.86 -32.04 -8.29
C GLN A 54 14.24 -31.40 -8.11
N HIS A 55 14.60 -31.09 -6.86
CA HIS A 55 15.74 -31.68 -6.12
C HIS A 55 16.10 -30.73 -4.95
N PHE A 56 15.65 -31.05 -3.74
CA PHE A 56 16.27 -30.52 -2.53
C PHE A 56 17.14 -31.66 -1.97
N GLU A 57 18.40 -31.71 -2.40
CA GLU A 57 19.42 -32.54 -1.74
C GLU A 57 20.74 -31.77 -1.54
N ASP A 58 21.39 -32.09 -0.43
CA ASP A 58 22.08 -31.21 0.51
C ASP A 58 23.53 -30.82 0.13
N ASN A 59 23.85 -30.80 -1.16
CA ASN A 59 25.05 -30.15 -1.70
C ASN A 59 24.74 -29.33 -2.97
N GLY A 60 23.63 -29.63 -3.64
CA GLY A 60 23.02 -28.76 -4.65
C GLY A 60 22.39 -27.50 -4.04
N GLY A 61 22.07 -27.52 -2.74
CA GLY A 61 21.48 -26.39 -2.01
C GLY A 61 22.36 -25.13 -2.03
N LYS A 62 23.69 -25.25 -1.87
CA LYS A 62 24.58 -24.07 -1.83
C LYS A 62 24.75 -23.44 -3.22
N ALA A 63 24.92 -24.25 -4.26
CA ALA A 63 24.95 -23.78 -5.65
C ALA A 63 23.59 -23.22 -6.09
N ALA A 64 22.48 -23.85 -5.68
CA ALA A 64 21.13 -23.35 -5.95
C ALA A 64 20.83 -22.03 -5.22
N VAL A 65 21.27 -21.88 -3.97
CA VAL A 65 21.16 -20.61 -3.22
C VAL A 65 21.98 -19.53 -3.90
N LEU A 66 23.21 -19.82 -4.32
CA LEU A 66 24.03 -18.85 -5.07
C LEU A 66 23.36 -18.43 -6.37
N ASN A 67 22.77 -19.37 -7.12
CA ASN A 67 22.05 -19.07 -8.36
C ASN A 67 20.80 -18.20 -8.11
N ILE A 68 20.04 -18.47 -7.04
CA ILE A 68 18.91 -17.61 -6.65
C ILE A 68 19.43 -16.21 -6.30
N LEU A 69 20.50 -16.10 -5.52
CA LEU A 69 21.08 -14.81 -5.15
C LEU A 69 21.60 -14.04 -6.37
N SER A 70 22.17 -14.71 -7.37
CA SER A 70 22.64 -14.07 -8.59
C SER A 70 21.52 -13.73 -9.57
N GLU A 71 20.45 -14.52 -9.66
CA GLU A 71 19.44 -14.41 -10.73
C GLU A 71 18.07 -13.88 -10.27
N HIS A 72 17.81 -13.69 -8.98
CA HIS A 72 16.48 -13.26 -8.48
C HIS A 72 15.96 -11.93 -9.06
N HIS A 73 16.86 -11.09 -9.57
CA HIS A 73 16.52 -9.81 -10.20
C HIS A 73 16.08 -9.95 -11.67
N ASN A 74 16.33 -11.11 -12.29
CA ASN A 74 15.95 -11.39 -13.68
C ASN A 74 14.47 -11.71 -13.76
N LEU A 75 13.66 -10.69 -14.00
CA LEU A 75 12.21 -10.83 -14.14
C LEU A 75 11.82 -11.11 -15.60
N CYS A 76 10.87 -12.05 -15.79
CA CYS A 76 10.38 -12.42 -17.12
C CYS A 76 9.55 -11.30 -17.75
N VAL A 77 10.03 -10.75 -18.88
CA VAL A 77 9.38 -9.65 -19.62
C VAL A 77 8.20 -10.11 -20.49
N GLU A 78 8.07 -11.42 -20.71
CA GLU A 78 7.06 -11.99 -21.59
C GLU A 78 5.62 -11.72 -21.11
N GLU A 79 4.65 -11.97 -21.98
CA GLU A 79 3.24 -11.81 -21.64
C GLU A 79 2.77 -12.82 -20.57
N ARG A 80 1.54 -12.59 -20.09
CA ARG A 80 0.93 -13.45 -19.06
C ARG A 80 0.73 -14.86 -19.62
N LYS A 81 1.46 -15.84 -19.08
CA LYS A 81 1.30 -17.26 -19.42
C LYS A 81 0.14 -17.96 -18.72
N PHE A 82 -0.33 -17.38 -17.61
CA PHE A 82 -1.37 -17.97 -16.78
C PHE A 82 -2.74 -17.38 -17.15
N ASN A 83 -3.71 -18.25 -17.47
CA ASN A 83 -4.98 -17.82 -18.06
C ASN A 83 -6.12 -17.60 -17.05
N HIS A 84 -5.87 -17.81 -15.76
CA HIS A 84 -6.86 -17.54 -14.72
C HIS A 84 -6.64 -16.17 -14.06
N PRO A 85 -7.63 -15.68 -13.28
CA PRO A 85 -7.46 -14.45 -12.53
C PRO A 85 -6.22 -14.48 -11.63
N VAL A 86 -5.40 -13.44 -11.75
CA VAL A 86 -4.24 -13.17 -10.89
C VAL A 86 -4.49 -11.88 -10.13
N LEU A 87 -4.40 -11.95 -8.80
CA LEU A 87 -4.53 -10.83 -7.87
C LEU A 87 -3.15 -10.51 -7.28
N ALA A 88 -2.72 -9.25 -7.37
CA ALA A 88 -1.53 -8.77 -6.68
C ALA A 88 -1.90 -7.93 -5.45
N TYR A 89 -1.27 -8.20 -4.31
CA TYR A 89 -1.34 -7.32 -3.14
C TYR A 89 -0.21 -6.30 -3.18
N VAL A 90 -0.53 -5.03 -2.91
CA VAL A 90 0.45 -3.94 -2.89
C VAL A 90 0.31 -3.19 -1.57
N THR A 91 1.42 -2.99 -0.88
CA THR A 91 1.45 -2.49 0.51
C THR A 91 2.25 -1.19 0.60
N PRO A 92 1.78 -0.17 1.33
CA PRO A 92 2.43 1.15 1.39
C PRO A 92 3.82 1.14 2.03
N TRP A 93 4.13 0.17 2.90
CA TRP A 93 5.45 0.05 3.53
C TRP A 93 6.50 -0.65 2.66
N ASN A 94 6.13 -1.12 1.46
CA ASN A 94 7.06 -1.74 0.51
C ASN A 94 6.96 -1.03 -0.84
N ASN A 95 7.73 0.05 -0.99
CA ASN A 95 7.75 0.88 -2.20
C ASN A 95 8.08 0.07 -3.47
N GLY A 96 8.93 -0.96 -3.37
CA GLY A 96 9.25 -1.82 -4.51
C GLY A 96 8.03 -2.54 -5.10
N GLY A 97 7.00 -2.78 -4.27
CA GLY A 97 5.73 -3.35 -4.72
C GLY A 97 4.98 -2.43 -5.70
N TYR A 98 5.08 -1.11 -5.56
CA TYR A 98 4.42 -0.15 -6.46
C TYR A 98 5.06 -0.18 -7.86
N ASP A 99 6.38 -0.28 -7.93
CA ASP A 99 7.12 -0.34 -9.19
C ASP A 99 6.91 -1.67 -9.91
N ILE A 100 6.97 -2.79 -9.17
CA ILE A 100 6.67 -4.12 -9.73
C ILE A 100 5.23 -4.17 -10.24
N ALA A 101 4.27 -3.60 -9.51
CA ALA A 101 2.86 -3.57 -9.94
C ALA A 101 2.65 -2.79 -11.25
N LYS A 102 3.35 -1.67 -11.44
CA LYS A 102 3.33 -0.91 -12.71
C LYS A 102 3.96 -1.71 -13.84
N TRP A 103 5.15 -2.27 -13.62
CA TRP A 103 5.89 -3.02 -14.64
C TRP A 103 5.16 -4.30 -15.06
N ALA A 104 4.64 -5.07 -14.09
CA ALA A 104 3.92 -6.31 -14.33
C ALA A 104 2.40 -6.13 -14.52
N ALA A 105 1.89 -4.91 -14.75
CA ALA A 105 0.45 -4.65 -14.79
C ALA A 105 -0.31 -5.57 -15.76
N ARG A 106 0.28 -5.90 -16.92
CA ARG A 106 -0.30 -6.82 -17.92
C ARG A 106 -0.33 -8.29 -17.50
N LYS A 107 0.42 -8.65 -16.46
CA LYS A 107 0.41 -10.01 -15.88
C LYS A 107 -0.72 -10.19 -14.86
N PHE A 108 -1.32 -9.10 -14.38
CA PHE A 108 -2.38 -9.13 -13.36
C PHE A 108 -3.75 -8.86 -13.96
N THR A 109 -4.76 -9.47 -13.35
CA THR A 109 -6.18 -9.13 -13.61
C THR A 109 -6.73 -8.17 -12.58
N HIS A 110 -6.24 -8.29 -11.34
CA HIS A 110 -6.70 -7.52 -10.20
C HIS A 110 -5.51 -7.04 -9.39
N ILE A 111 -5.63 -5.85 -8.80
CA ILE A 111 -4.67 -5.32 -7.83
C ILE A 111 -5.43 -4.90 -6.59
N SER A 112 -4.97 -5.39 -5.44
CA SER A 112 -5.50 -5.06 -4.12
C SER A 112 -4.48 -4.21 -3.36
N PRO A 113 -4.54 -2.87 -3.46
CA PRO A 113 -3.76 -2.02 -2.58
C PRO A 113 -4.27 -2.13 -1.14
N VAL A 114 -3.34 -2.17 -0.18
CA VAL A 114 -3.60 -2.33 1.26
C VAL A 114 -3.46 -0.97 1.94
N TRP A 115 -4.41 -0.08 1.66
CA TRP A 115 -4.41 1.28 2.22
C TRP A 115 -5.40 1.45 3.37
N PHE A 116 -6.55 0.79 3.29
CA PHE A 116 -7.67 1.18 4.13
C PHE A 116 -7.83 0.30 5.36
N GLN A 117 -8.08 0.98 6.47
CA GLN A 117 -8.52 0.36 7.71
C GLN A 117 -9.94 0.82 8.00
N PHE A 118 -10.71 -0.06 8.61
CA PHE A 118 -12.10 0.13 8.92
C PHE A 118 -12.26 0.02 10.43
N ASN A 119 -12.47 1.16 11.08
CA ASN A 119 -12.59 1.23 12.53
C ASN A 119 -14.07 1.32 12.92
N LEU A 120 -14.45 0.52 13.91
CA LEU A 120 -15.78 0.49 14.50
C LEU A 120 -15.82 1.43 15.71
N ASP A 121 -16.70 2.44 15.70
CA ASP A 121 -16.85 3.36 16.82
C ASP A 121 -18.18 3.10 17.56
N VAL A 122 -18.08 2.59 18.80
CA VAL A 122 -19.23 2.34 19.68
C VAL A 122 -19.74 3.64 20.32
N LYS A 123 -18.85 4.59 20.60
CA LYS A 123 -19.15 5.81 21.37
C LYS A 123 -20.01 6.76 20.55
N GLN A 124 -19.77 6.86 19.25
CA GLN A 124 -20.50 7.76 18.35
C GLN A 124 -21.71 7.10 17.69
N ARG A 125 -22.62 6.53 18.48
CA ARG A 125 -23.88 5.91 17.97
C ARG A 125 -23.65 4.70 17.05
N LYS A 126 -22.62 3.88 17.29
CA LYS A 126 -22.31 2.69 16.48
C LYS A 126 -22.09 3.07 15.01
N THR A 127 -21.07 3.88 14.78
CA THR A 127 -20.65 4.34 13.44
C THR A 127 -19.40 3.61 12.98
N CYS A 128 -19.01 3.83 11.73
CA CYS A 128 -17.74 3.33 11.19
C CYS A 128 -16.95 4.45 10.53
N THR A 129 -15.63 4.32 10.56
CA THR A 129 -14.70 5.29 9.97
C THR A 129 -13.71 4.56 9.08
N ILE A 130 -13.48 5.09 7.88
CA ILE A 130 -12.39 4.64 7.00
C ILE A 130 -11.15 5.48 7.29
N LEU A 131 -10.05 4.79 7.59
CA LEU A 131 -8.73 5.35 7.80
C LEU A 131 -7.79 4.97 6.63
N GLY A 132 -6.60 5.59 6.58
CA GLY A 132 -5.60 5.30 5.53
C GLY A 132 -5.89 5.95 4.18
N THR A 133 -6.78 6.95 4.13
CA THR A 133 -7.10 7.69 2.90
C THR A 133 -5.92 8.49 2.35
N HIS A 134 -4.94 8.82 3.19
CA HIS A 134 -3.72 9.53 2.81
C HIS A 134 -2.69 8.63 2.10
N ASP A 135 -2.77 7.31 2.28
CA ASP A 135 -1.89 6.34 1.60
C ASP A 135 -2.32 6.05 0.15
N MET A 136 -3.49 6.56 -0.25
CA MET A 136 -4.04 6.37 -1.59
C MET A 136 -3.29 7.22 -2.61
N ASP A 137 -2.50 6.55 -3.46
CA ASP A 137 -1.80 7.18 -4.57
C ASP A 137 -2.66 7.12 -5.85
N LYS A 138 -3.28 8.26 -6.20
CA LYS A 138 -4.10 8.37 -7.41
C LYS A 138 -3.29 8.30 -8.69
N GLN A 139 -2.08 8.87 -8.70
CA GLN A 139 -1.24 8.88 -9.90
C GLN A 139 -0.79 7.46 -10.21
N TRP A 140 -0.42 6.69 -9.19
CA TRP A 140 -0.06 5.29 -9.35
C TRP A 140 -1.20 4.43 -9.93
N LEU A 141 -2.46 4.70 -9.54
CA LEU A 141 -3.61 4.02 -10.15
C LEU A 141 -3.73 4.31 -11.66
N VAL A 142 -3.50 5.57 -12.06
CA VAL A 142 -3.52 6.01 -13.46
C VAL A 142 -2.37 5.38 -14.26
N ASP A 143 -1.16 5.35 -13.69
CA ASP A 143 0.02 4.74 -14.34
C ASP A 143 -0.21 3.25 -14.61
N ILE A 144 -0.80 2.53 -13.65
CA ILE A 144 -1.17 1.12 -13.82
C ILE A 144 -2.23 0.95 -14.91
N HIS A 145 -3.27 1.79 -14.92
CA HIS A 145 -4.31 1.76 -15.96
C HIS A 145 -3.76 2.06 -17.35
N THR A 146 -2.74 2.91 -17.45
CA THR A 146 -2.04 3.21 -18.71
C THR A 146 -1.35 1.95 -19.25
N ASN A 147 -0.78 1.13 -18.36
CA ASN A 147 -0.10 -0.11 -18.76
C ASN A 147 -1.07 -1.28 -19.01
N ASN A 148 -2.22 -1.30 -18.33
CA ASN A 148 -3.30 -2.27 -18.49
C ASN A 148 -4.67 -1.63 -18.15
N SER A 149 -5.43 -1.27 -19.18
CA SER A 149 -6.73 -0.59 -19.03
C SER A 149 -7.87 -1.50 -18.55
N GLU A 150 -7.70 -2.82 -18.62
CA GLU A 150 -8.70 -3.81 -18.20
C GLU A 150 -8.56 -4.21 -16.73
N ILE A 151 -7.50 -3.76 -16.05
CA ILE A 151 -7.18 -4.16 -14.68
C ILE A 151 -8.22 -3.66 -13.68
N LYS A 152 -8.54 -4.49 -12.69
CA LYS A 152 -9.54 -4.17 -11.67
C LYS A 152 -8.87 -3.89 -10.33
N PHE A 153 -9.08 -2.69 -9.80
CA PHE A 153 -8.65 -2.37 -8.43
C PHE A 153 -9.65 -2.88 -7.41
N MET A 154 -9.16 -3.66 -6.44
CA MET A 154 -9.94 -4.24 -5.34
C MET A 154 -9.27 -3.89 -4.01
N PRO A 155 -9.34 -2.62 -3.55
CA PRO A 155 -8.66 -2.20 -2.34
C PRO A 155 -9.10 -3.03 -1.13
N ARG A 156 -8.13 -3.40 -0.30
CA ARG A 156 -8.39 -4.15 0.94
C ARG A 156 -8.83 -3.19 2.04
N PHE A 157 -9.90 -3.56 2.74
CA PHE A 157 -10.35 -2.92 3.97
C PHE A 157 -10.09 -3.86 5.13
N VAL A 158 -9.23 -3.46 6.06
CA VAL A 158 -8.93 -4.25 7.26
C VAL A 158 -9.82 -3.77 8.39
N LEU A 159 -10.68 -4.65 8.90
CA LEU A 159 -11.49 -4.36 10.09
C LEU A 159 -10.60 -4.32 11.33
N ASP A 160 -10.52 -3.17 11.98
CA ASP A 160 -9.84 -3.02 13.27
C ASP A 160 -10.79 -3.42 14.40
N GLY A 161 -10.47 -4.55 15.04
CA GLY A 161 -11.19 -5.13 16.16
C GLY A 161 -10.44 -4.99 17.49
N SER A 162 -9.59 -3.98 17.62
CA SER A 162 -8.75 -3.77 18.82
C SER A 162 -9.53 -3.68 20.14
N VAL A 163 -10.82 -3.37 20.11
CA VAL A 163 -11.67 -3.32 21.30
C VAL A 163 -12.35 -4.68 21.55
N PRO A 164 -12.16 -5.32 22.72
CA PRO A 164 -12.82 -6.59 23.05
C PRO A 164 -14.35 -6.49 22.96
N GLY A 165 -15.00 -7.51 22.39
CA GLY A 165 -16.46 -7.60 22.28
C GLY A 165 -17.11 -6.67 21.24
N ILE A 166 -16.35 -5.74 20.62
CA ILE A 166 -16.90 -4.84 19.60
C ILE A 166 -17.31 -5.59 18.34
N ILE A 167 -16.50 -6.56 17.94
CA ILE A 167 -16.74 -7.37 16.74
C ILE A 167 -18.03 -8.16 16.92
N GLU A 168 -18.24 -8.76 18.08
CA GLU A 168 -19.47 -9.49 18.40
C GLU A 168 -20.70 -8.58 18.30
N GLN A 169 -20.67 -7.42 18.95
CA GLN A 169 -21.76 -6.45 18.88
C GLN A 169 -22.03 -5.94 17.46
N PHE A 170 -20.99 -5.82 16.63
CA PHE A 170 -21.12 -5.45 15.23
C PHE A 170 -21.74 -6.59 14.40
N LEU A 171 -21.31 -7.83 14.62
CA LEU A 171 -21.81 -9.02 13.92
C LEU A 171 -23.30 -9.30 14.20
N TYR A 172 -23.82 -8.93 15.36
CA TYR A 172 -25.24 -9.08 15.71
C TYR A 172 -26.12 -7.85 15.40
N ASN A 173 -25.56 -6.77 14.85
CA ASN A 173 -26.30 -5.54 14.60
C ASN A 173 -26.37 -5.20 13.10
N GLU A 174 -27.43 -5.67 12.45
CA GLU A 174 -27.68 -5.48 11.01
C GLU A 174 -27.73 -3.99 10.60
N LYS A 175 -28.32 -3.13 11.43
CA LYS A 175 -28.38 -1.69 11.15
C LYS A 175 -26.98 -1.07 11.14
N TRP A 176 -26.12 -1.49 12.06
CA TRP A 176 -24.73 -1.03 12.10
C TRP A 176 -23.97 -1.52 10.86
N GLN A 177 -24.08 -2.80 10.51
CA GLN A 177 -23.47 -3.37 9.30
C GLN A 177 -23.91 -2.65 8.03
N THR A 178 -25.21 -2.39 7.88
CA THR A 178 -25.76 -1.71 6.71
C THR A 178 -25.21 -0.29 6.56
N ASN A 179 -25.20 0.48 7.65
CA ASN A 179 -24.63 1.84 7.64
C ASN A 179 -23.15 1.84 7.23
N CYS A 180 -22.41 0.86 7.74
CA CYS A 180 -20.98 0.69 7.50
C CYS A 180 -20.68 0.21 6.07
N ALA A 181 -21.47 -0.71 5.53
CA ALA A 181 -21.40 -1.13 4.14
C ALA A 181 -21.73 0.03 3.19
N GLN A 182 -22.76 0.83 3.50
CA GLN A 182 -23.12 2.02 2.73
C GLN A 182 -21.96 3.02 2.66
N LEU A 183 -21.26 3.20 3.79
CA LEU A 183 -20.09 4.07 3.87
C LEU A 183 -18.95 3.60 2.98
N ILE A 184 -18.65 2.30 2.95
CA ILE A 184 -17.65 1.70 2.05
C ILE A 184 -18.06 1.88 0.58
N VAL A 185 -19.31 1.59 0.24
CA VAL A 185 -19.82 1.73 -1.14
C VAL A 185 -19.72 3.18 -1.61
N ASN A 186 -20.12 4.13 -0.77
CA ASN A 186 -20.05 5.57 -1.08
C ASN A 186 -18.59 6.03 -1.26
N PHE A 187 -17.69 5.55 -0.41
CA PHE A 187 -16.26 5.83 -0.52
C PHE A 187 -15.69 5.31 -1.85
N ILE A 188 -15.96 4.05 -2.21
CA ILE A 188 -15.47 3.44 -3.47
C ILE A 188 -16.04 4.17 -4.69
N LYS A 189 -17.33 4.53 -4.69
CA LYS A 189 -17.94 5.31 -5.78
C LYS A 189 -17.23 6.64 -5.96
N LYS A 190 -16.95 7.35 -4.86
CA LYS A 190 -16.25 8.64 -4.88
C LYS A 190 -14.82 8.52 -5.41
N THR A 191 -14.06 7.50 -4.98
CA THR A 191 -12.66 7.32 -5.39
C THR A 191 -12.54 6.83 -6.83
N ARG A 192 -13.47 5.99 -7.32
CA ARG A 192 -13.49 5.55 -8.72
C ARG A 192 -13.67 6.71 -9.70
N CYS A 193 -14.53 7.68 -9.36
CA CYS A 193 -14.69 8.90 -10.17
C CYS A 193 -13.43 9.77 -10.20
N MET A 194 -12.51 9.62 -9.23
CA MET A 194 -11.25 10.36 -9.20
C MET A 194 -10.13 9.72 -10.02
N GLY A 195 -10.26 8.44 -10.41
CA GLY A 195 -9.24 7.68 -11.15
C GLY A 195 -9.55 7.45 -12.64
N ARG A 196 -10.67 8.01 -13.15
CA ARG A 196 -11.00 8.07 -14.58
C ARG A 196 -11.16 9.54 -14.95
N SER A 197 -10.06 10.19 -15.29
CA SER A 197 -10.04 11.49 -15.96
C SER A 197 -9.78 11.29 -17.44
#